data_AF-J9BHP2-F1
#
_entry.id   AF-J9BHP2-F1
#
_cell.length_a   1.000
_cell.length_b   1.000
_cell.length_c   1.000
_cell.angle_alpha   90.00
_cell.angle_beta   90.00
_cell.angle_gamma   90.00
#
_symmetry.space_group_name_H-M   'P 1'
#
loop_
_entity.id
_entity.type
_entity.pdbx_description
1 polymer ?
#
loop_
_entity_poly.entity_id
_entity_poly.type
_entity_poly.pdbx_seq_one_letter_code
_entity_poly.pdbx_strand_id
1 'polypeptide(L)'
;MPGYRWFNILKPGKLVLWCVFTMIFANAGISIIFATTFVHTLFGWILIFIFGIIAASAFILICAHHQTNEQISFRVPLVPLIPATSVLINIFLMFHLAPVTWIRLAIWLVVGLAIYGFYGIKHSREIQPDPELIKESTTYESMATTVTVP
;
A
#
# COMPACT_ATOMS: atom_id res chain seq x y z
N MET A 1 26.26 5.00 -9.12
CA MET A 1 25.55 3.91 -9.81
C MET A 1 24.47 4.50 -10.73
N PRO A 2 24.39 4.16 -12.04
CA PRO A 2 23.47 4.80 -13.00
C PRO A 2 22.03 4.25 -13.02
N GLY A 3 21.63 3.40 -12.07
CA GLY A 3 20.31 2.74 -12.06
C GLY A 3 19.16 3.49 -11.37
N TYR A 4 19.43 4.56 -10.61
CA TYR A 4 18.39 5.22 -9.80
C TYR A 4 17.43 6.12 -10.61
N ARG A 5 17.79 6.46 -11.85
CA ARG A 5 16.95 7.34 -12.69
C ARG A 5 15.61 6.71 -13.06
N TRP A 6 15.53 5.39 -13.18
CA TRP A 6 14.28 4.68 -13.50
C TRP A 6 13.24 4.71 -12.37
N PHE A 7 13.69 4.73 -11.11
CA PHE A 7 12.78 4.77 -9.95
C PHE A 7 12.03 6.11 -9.84
N ASN A 8 12.65 7.21 -10.27
CA ASN A 8 12.01 8.53 -10.22
C ASN A 8 10.95 8.75 -11.31
N ILE A 9 10.88 7.87 -12.33
CA ILE A 9 9.93 8.01 -13.44
C ILE A 9 8.54 7.49 -13.04
N LEU A 10 8.46 6.48 -12.18
CA LEU A 10 7.18 5.97 -11.70
C LEU A 10 6.68 6.85 -10.57
N LYS A 11 5.51 7.48 -10.76
CA LYS A 11 4.78 8.14 -9.67
C LYS A 11 4.79 7.23 -8.43
N PRO A 12 5.12 7.74 -7.24
CA PRO A 12 5.42 6.91 -6.07
C PRO A 12 4.29 5.90 -5.75
N GLY A 13 3.03 6.31 -5.89
CA GLY A 13 1.89 5.42 -5.68
C GLY A 13 1.81 4.22 -6.65
N LYS A 14 2.21 4.39 -7.92
CA LYS A 14 2.20 3.29 -8.89
C LYS A 14 3.29 2.27 -8.59
N LEU A 15 4.48 2.73 -8.20
CA LEU A 15 5.59 1.84 -7.85
C LEU A 15 5.22 0.93 -6.68
N VAL A 16 4.71 1.52 -5.60
CA VAL A 16 4.28 0.77 -4.41
C VAL A 16 3.19 -0.25 -4.78
N LEU A 17 2.22 0.15 -5.63
CA LEU A 17 1.19 -0.76 -6.11
C LEU A 17 1.78 -1.98 -6.86
N TRP A 18 2.70 -1.75 -7.80
CA TRP A 18 3.40 -2.84 -8.50
C TRP A 18 4.20 -3.72 -7.54
N CYS A 19 4.91 -3.13 -6.57
CA CYS A 19 5.63 -3.87 -5.53
C CYS A 19 4.69 -4.76 -4.72
N VAL A 20 3.54 -4.24 -4.28
CA VAL A 20 2.52 -5.00 -3.54
C VAL A 20 1.99 -6.16 -4.39
N PHE A 21 1.65 -5.95 -5.66
CA PHE A 21 1.22 -7.04 -6.54
C PHE A 21 2.29 -8.11 -6.72
N THR A 22 3.55 -7.72 -6.97
CA THR A 22 4.66 -8.67 -7.11
C THR A 22 4.91 -9.44 -5.81
N MET A 23 4.77 -8.79 -4.65
CA MET A 23 4.90 -9.41 -3.34
C MET A 23 3.79 -10.43 -3.08
N ILE A 24 2.53 -10.10 -3.42
CA ILE A 24 1.39 -11.02 -3.30
C ILE A 24 1.60 -12.25 -4.19
N PHE A 25 2.00 -12.05 -5.45
CA PHE A 25 2.28 -13.14 -6.38
C PHE A 25 3.39 -14.06 -5.87
N ALA A 26 4.48 -13.50 -5.37
CA ALA A 26 5.60 -14.28 -4.85
C ALA A 26 5.21 -15.09 -3.61
N ASN A 27 4.46 -14.50 -2.67
CA ASN A 27 3.98 -15.21 -1.49
C ASN A 27 2.98 -16.32 -1.86
N ALA A 28 2.09 -16.09 -2.83
CA ALA A 28 1.20 -17.11 -3.35
C ALA A 28 1.97 -18.27 -3.98
N GLY A 29 3.03 -17.97 -4.75
CA GLY A 29 3.94 -18.98 -5.32
C GLY A 29 4.59 -19.86 -4.24
N ILE A 30 5.12 -19.25 -3.18
CA ILE A 30 5.70 -19.98 -2.04
C ILE A 30 4.64 -20.87 -1.36
N SER A 31 3.44 -20.33 -1.14
CA SER A 31 2.33 -21.07 -0.52
C SER A 31 1.93 -22.30 -1.36
N ILE A 32 1.86 -22.18 -2.68
CA ILE A 32 1.53 -23.30 -3.59
C ILE A 32 2.63 -24.37 -3.56
N ILE A 33 3.91 -23.97 -3.55
CA ILE A 33 5.03 -24.92 -3.48
C ILE A 33 4.99 -25.68 -2.15
N PHE A 34 4.69 -24.99 -1.05
CA PHE A 34 4.59 -25.63 0.28
C PHE A 34 3.37 -26.54 0.40
N ALA A 35 2.25 -26.20 -0.25
CA ALA A 35 1.05 -27.04 -0.32
C ALA A 35 1.25 -28.31 -1.19
N THR A 36 2.30 -28.35 -2.01
CA THR A 36 2.58 -29.46 -2.93
C THR A 36 3.80 -30.27 -2.46
N THR A 37 3.97 -31.50 -2.95
CA THR A 37 5.16 -32.33 -2.68
C THR A 37 6.47 -31.75 -3.22
N PHE A 38 6.42 -30.66 -3.99
CA PHE A 38 7.62 -29.99 -4.52
C PHE A 38 8.59 -29.54 -3.43
N VAL A 39 8.12 -29.27 -2.21
CA VAL A 39 8.99 -28.94 -1.05
C VAL A 39 10.06 -30.00 -0.77
N HIS A 40 9.85 -31.27 -1.15
CA HIS A 40 10.84 -32.33 -0.99
C HIS A 40 11.86 -32.40 -2.14
N THR A 41 11.65 -31.65 -3.22
CA THR A 41 12.53 -31.64 -4.39
C THR A 41 13.54 -30.49 -4.33
N LEU A 42 14.75 -30.70 -4.83
CA LEU A 42 15.75 -29.61 -4.97
C LEU A 42 15.22 -28.45 -5.81
N PHE A 43 14.44 -28.77 -6.85
CA PHE A 43 13.80 -27.77 -7.69
C PHE A 43 12.83 -26.88 -6.91
N GLY A 44 12.03 -27.46 -6.00
CA GLY A 44 11.14 -26.70 -5.13
C GLY A 44 11.88 -25.74 -4.21
N TRP A 45 13.02 -26.14 -3.64
CA TRP A 45 13.87 -25.25 -2.83
C TRP A 45 14.45 -24.10 -3.64
N ILE A 46 14.89 -24.35 -4.88
CA ILE A 46 15.36 -23.29 -5.78
C ILE A 46 14.24 -22.28 -6.06
N LEU A 47 13.02 -22.75 -6.33
CA LEU A 47 11.87 -21.86 -6.55
C LEU A 47 11.51 -21.05 -5.30
N ILE A 48 11.48 -21.68 -4.11
CA ILE A 48 11.24 -20.98 -2.85
C ILE A 48 12.28 -19.87 -2.65
N PHE A 49 13.56 -20.15 -2.94
CA PHE A 49 14.61 -19.15 -2.85
C PHE A 49 14.39 -18.00 -3.82
N ILE A 50 14.08 -18.28 -5.09
CA ILE A 50 13.78 -17.25 -6.11
C ILE A 50 12.59 -16.38 -5.70
N PHE A 51 11.46 -16.99 -5.34
CA PHE A 51 10.28 -16.26 -4.87
C PHE A 51 10.55 -15.48 -3.58
N GLY A 52 11.35 -16.05 -2.68
CA GLY A 52 11.79 -15.39 -1.44
C GLY A 52 12.60 -14.13 -1.71
N ILE A 53 13.55 -14.18 -2.66
CA ILE A 53 14.32 -13.00 -3.09
C ILE A 53 13.42 -11.94 -3.73
N ILE A 54 12.45 -12.35 -4.56
CA ILE A 54 11.49 -11.42 -5.17
C ILE A 54 10.67 -10.73 -4.07
N ALA A 55 10.09 -11.49 -3.13
CA ALA A 55 9.30 -10.95 -2.03
C ALA A 55 10.14 -10.04 -1.11
N ALA A 56 11.36 -10.45 -0.76
CA ALA A 56 12.27 -9.66 0.05
C ALA A 56 12.66 -8.35 -0.65
N SER A 57 12.94 -8.39 -1.96
CA SER A 57 13.27 -7.18 -2.73
C SER A 57 12.09 -6.20 -2.77
N ALA A 58 10.85 -6.69 -2.97
CA ALA A 58 9.67 -5.85 -2.93
C ALA A 58 9.43 -5.26 -1.53
N PHE A 59 9.62 -6.05 -0.48
CA PHE A 59 9.52 -5.58 0.91
C PHE A 59 10.56 -4.50 1.22
N ILE A 60 11.83 -4.70 0.83
CA ILE A 60 12.88 -3.69 1.00
C ILE A 60 12.54 -2.41 0.24
N LEU A 61 12.02 -2.49 -0.99
CA LEU A 61 11.60 -1.31 -1.76
C LEU A 61 10.46 -0.56 -1.08
N ILE A 62 9.51 -1.27 -0.47
CA ILE A 62 8.40 -0.65 0.29
C ILE A 62 8.93 0.00 1.56
N CYS A 63 9.82 -0.66 2.31
CA CYS A 63 10.43 -0.09 3.52
C CYS A 63 11.37 1.08 3.22
N ALA A 64 12.07 1.05 2.09
CA ALA A 64 12.92 2.13 1.63
C ALA A 64 12.09 3.33 1.11
N HIS A 65 10.79 3.16 0.91
CA HIS A 65 9.91 4.25 0.52
C HIS A 65 9.78 5.25 1.68
N HIS A 66 10.41 6.41 1.51
CA HIS A 66 10.40 7.48 2.48
C HIS A 66 8.97 8.01 2.69
N GLN A 67 8.43 7.74 3.87
CA GLN A 67 7.14 8.27 4.29
C GLN A 67 7.26 9.77 4.53
N THR A 68 6.21 10.51 4.18
CA THR A 68 6.16 11.97 4.32
C THR A 68 6.53 12.37 5.75
N ASN A 69 7.59 13.18 5.90
CA ASN A 69 8.02 13.70 7.20
C ASN A 69 7.24 14.98 7.51
N GLU A 70 5.91 14.87 7.54
CA GLU A 70 5.09 15.93 8.12
C GLU A 70 5.41 15.99 9.62
N GLN A 71 5.87 17.16 10.07
CA GLN A 71 6.15 17.42 11.48
C GLN A 71 4.83 17.47 12.24
N ILE A 72 4.32 16.30 12.62
CA ILE A 72 3.12 16.22 13.45
C ILE A 72 3.47 16.71 14.86
N SER A 73 2.79 17.77 15.29
CA SER A 73 3.01 18.48 16.57
C SER A 73 2.77 17.61 17.80
N PHE A 74 2.03 16.51 17.67
CA PHE A 74 1.70 15.61 18.78
C PHE A 74 2.14 14.19 18.44
N ARG A 75 3.14 13.68 19.16
CA ARG A 75 3.64 12.30 19.03
C ARG A 75 3.38 11.56 20.33
N VAL A 76 2.67 10.43 20.24
CA VAL A 76 2.51 9.53 21.39
C VAL A 76 3.60 8.44 21.30
N PRO A 77 4.50 8.33 22.30
CA PRO A 77 5.71 7.50 22.18
C PRO A 77 5.44 5.99 22.12
N LEU A 78 4.31 5.53 22.66
CA LEU A 78 3.95 4.10 22.72
C LEU A 78 2.88 3.69 21.71
N VAL A 79 2.32 4.65 20.96
CA VAL A 79 1.33 4.38 19.92
C VAL A 79 1.89 3.65 18.69
N PRO A 80 3.19 3.42 18.47
CA PRO A 80 3.60 2.46 17.44
C PRO A 80 3.36 1.00 17.85
N LEU A 81 3.57 0.67 19.13
CA LEU A 81 3.50 -0.71 19.64
C LEU A 81 2.06 -1.18 19.86
N ILE A 82 1.19 -0.30 20.37
CA ILE A 82 -0.20 -0.65 20.71
C ILE A 82 -1.00 -1.08 19.47
N PRO A 83 -0.96 -0.38 18.32
CA PRO A 83 -1.62 -0.79 17.09
C PRO A 83 -1.00 -2.05 16.50
N ALA A 84 0.33 -2.19 16.52
CA ALA A 84 0.99 -3.40 16.03
C ALA A 84 0.53 -4.63 16.83
N THR A 85 0.51 -4.52 18.16
CA THR A 85 0.04 -5.60 19.05
C THR A 85 -1.44 -5.88 18.85
N SER A 86 -2.27 -4.84 18.65
CA SER A 86 -3.70 -4.97 18.37
C SER A 86 -3.96 -5.76 17.08
N VAL A 87 -3.23 -5.44 16.00
CA VAL A 87 -3.31 -6.17 14.73
C VAL A 87 -2.91 -7.64 14.92
N LEU A 88 -1.82 -7.91 15.63
CA LEU A 88 -1.36 -9.29 15.90
C LEU A 88 -2.39 -10.10 16.68
N ILE A 89 -2.94 -9.55 17.76
CA ILE A 89 -3.97 -10.22 18.58
C ILE A 89 -5.24 -10.45 17.75
N ASN A 90 -5.65 -9.47 16.94
CA ASN A 90 -6.84 -9.61 16.11
C ASN A 90 -6.70 -10.72 15.06
N ILE A 91 -5.53 -10.82 14.40
CA ILE A 91 -5.23 -11.88 13.44
C ILE A 91 -5.20 -13.25 14.15
N PHE A 92 -4.61 -13.33 15.33
CA PHE A 92 -4.60 -14.56 16.13
C PHE A 92 -6.02 -15.02 16.48
N LEU A 93 -6.88 -14.11 16.93
CA LEU A 93 -8.29 -14.41 17.21
C LEU A 93 -9.04 -14.85 15.95
N MET A 94 -8.76 -14.24 14.80
CA MET A 94 -9.34 -14.64 13.51
C MET A 94 -8.95 -16.07 13.12
N PHE A 95 -7.69 -16.48 13.35
CA PHE A 95 -7.25 -17.85 13.07
C PHE A 95 -7.94 -18.90 13.94
N HIS A 96 -8.32 -18.54 15.16
CA HIS A 96 -9.01 -19.46 16.08
C HIS A 96 -10.52 -19.56 15.82
N LEU A 97 -11.07 -18.72 14.93
CA LEU A 97 -12.47 -18.73 14.57
C LEU A 97 -12.83 -19.84 13.57
N ALA A 98 -14.07 -20.31 13.64
CA ALA A 98 -14.56 -21.36 12.75
C ALA A 98 -14.48 -20.97 11.25
N PRO A 99 -14.14 -21.90 10.34
CA PRO A 99 -14.06 -21.64 8.90
C PRO A 99 -15.34 -21.05 8.28
N VAL A 100 -16.51 -21.35 8.85
CA VAL A 100 -17.80 -20.77 8.42
C VAL A 100 -17.84 -19.25 8.57
N THR A 101 -17.14 -18.68 9.55
CA THR A 101 -17.06 -17.24 9.74
C THR A 101 -16.23 -16.58 8.64
N TRP A 102 -15.12 -17.22 8.26
CA TRP A 102 -14.28 -16.78 7.14
C TRP A 102 -15.07 -16.76 5.82
N ILE A 103 -15.89 -17.79 5.56
CA ILE A 103 -16.75 -17.83 4.36
C ILE A 103 -17.74 -16.66 4.35
N ARG A 104 -18.42 -16.39 5.47
CA ARG A 104 -19.36 -15.25 5.57
C ARG A 104 -18.66 -13.91 5.34
N LEU A 105 -17.49 -13.71 5.93
CA LEU A 105 -16.69 -12.49 5.73
C LEU A 105 -16.26 -12.34 4.27
N ALA A 106 -15.80 -13.41 3.63
CA ALA A 106 -15.41 -13.41 2.22
C ALA A 106 -16.59 -13.04 1.31
N ILE A 107 -17.78 -13.62 1.54
CA ILE A 107 -18.98 -13.30 0.78
C ILE A 107 -19.34 -11.81 0.94
N TRP A 108 -19.39 -11.31 2.18
CA TRP A 108 -19.70 -9.90 2.44
C TRP A 108 -18.67 -8.94 1.84
N LEU A 109 -17.38 -9.29 1.90
CA LEU A 109 -16.31 -8.52 1.28
C LEU A 109 -16.48 -8.44 -0.24
N VAL A 110 -16.76 -9.56 -0.90
CA VAL A 110 -16.99 -9.60 -2.36
C VAL A 110 -18.21 -8.77 -2.75
N VAL A 111 -19.31 -8.86 -1.99
CA VAL A 111 -20.51 -8.06 -2.24
C VAL A 111 -20.23 -6.56 -2.06
N GLY A 112 -19.58 -6.19 -0.95
CA GLY A 112 -19.20 -4.80 -0.68
C GLY A 112 -18.25 -4.24 -1.75
N LEU A 113 -17.28 -5.04 -2.18
CA LEU A 113 -16.34 -4.68 -3.24
C LEU A 113 -17.04 -4.54 -4.60
N ALA A 114 -18.00 -5.41 -4.92
CA ALA A 114 -18.79 -5.29 -6.14
C ALA A 114 -19.59 -3.98 -6.15
N ILE A 115 -20.30 -3.67 -5.06
CA ILE A 115 -21.06 -2.42 -4.94
C ILE A 115 -20.11 -1.21 -5.07
N TYR A 116 -18.98 -1.22 -4.35
CA TYR A 116 -18.01 -0.13 -4.42
C TYR A 116 -17.36 0.00 -5.81
N GLY A 117 -17.05 -1.11 -6.47
CA GLY A 117 -16.47 -1.10 -7.81
C GLY A 117 -17.43 -0.54 -8.86
N PHE A 118 -18.69 -0.98 -8.86
CA PHE A 118 -19.69 -0.53 -9.83
C PHE A 118 -20.20 0.88 -9.54
N TYR A 119 -20.41 1.23 -8.27
CA TYR A 119 -20.98 2.52 -7.87
C TYR A 119 -19.91 3.55 -7.48
N GLY A 120 -19.00 3.15 -6.58
CA GLY A 120 -18.03 4.04 -5.93
C GLY A 120 -16.97 4.59 -6.88
N ILE A 121 -16.39 3.75 -7.75
CA ILE A 121 -15.38 4.22 -8.73
C ILE A 121 -15.99 5.28 -9.66
N LYS A 122 -17.24 5.12 -10.07
CA LYS A 122 -17.94 6.07 -10.97
C LYS A 122 -18.33 7.37 -10.26
N HIS A 123 -18.52 7.35 -8.95
CA HIS A 123 -18.96 8.51 -8.15
C HIS A 123 -17.85 9.21 -7.39
N SER A 124 -16.59 8.79 -7.51
CA SER A 124 -15.47 9.50 -6.90
C SER A 124 -15.34 10.89 -7.53
N ARG A 125 -15.92 11.89 -6.87
CA ARG A 125 -15.77 13.31 -7.20
C ARG A 125 -14.44 13.74 -6.61
N GLU A 126 -13.36 13.53 -7.36
CA GLU A 126 -12.11 14.24 -7.10
C GLU A 126 -12.46 15.74 -7.00
N ILE A 127 -12.10 16.38 -5.89
CA ILE A 127 -12.42 17.78 -5.65
C ILE A 127 -11.74 18.58 -6.75
N GLN A 128 -12.54 19.05 -7.71
CA GLN A 128 -12.08 20.04 -8.67
C GLN A 128 -11.72 21.26 -7.82
N PRO A 129 -10.48 21.75 -7.89
CA PRO A 129 -10.09 22.90 -7.10
C PRO A 129 -11.05 24.03 -7.47
N ASP A 130 -11.71 24.60 -6.46
CA ASP A 130 -12.68 25.65 -6.66
C ASP A 130 -12.01 26.79 -7.44
N PRO A 131 -12.46 27.09 -8.67
CA PRO A 131 -11.80 28.09 -9.51
C PRO A 131 -11.79 29.48 -8.84
N GLU A 132 -12.68 29.75 -7.88
CA GLU A 132 -12.64 30.98 -7.08
C GLU A 132 -11.45 31.00 -6.12
N LEU A 133 -11.17 29.90 -5.41
CA LEU A 133 -10.02 29.81 -4.49
C LEU A 133 -8.68 29.88 -5.22
N ILE A 134 -8.59 29.33 -6.45
CA ILE A 134 -7.38 29.45 -7.28
C ILE A 134 -7.19 30.89 -7.76
N LYS A 135 -8.27 31.56 -8.18
CA LYS A 135 -8.20 32.98 -8.59
C LYS A 135 -7.83 33.86 -7.41
N GLU A 136 -8.42 33.63 -6.25
CA GLU A 136 -8.13 34.38 -5.03
C GLU A 136 -6.66 34.20 -4.60
N SER A 137 -6.15 32.95 -4.58
CA SER A 137 -4.73 32.71 -4.27
C SER A 137 -3.80 33.38 -5.29
N THR A 138 -4.10 33.28 -6.58
CA THR A 138 -3.33 33.93 -7.65
C THR A 138 -3.37 35.45 -7.53
N THR A 139 -4.52 36.01 -7.11
CA THR A 139 -4.69 37.46 -6.92
C THR A 139 -3.86 37.94 -5.73
N TYR A 140 -3.90 37.24 -4.60
CA TYR A 140 -3.04 37.57 -3.45
C TYR A 140 -1.55 37.43 -3.78
N GLU A 141 -1.15 36.40 -4.54
CA GLU A 141 0.24 36.22 -5.00
C GLU A 141 0.71 37.41 -5.86
N SER A 142 -0.15 37.92 -6.75
CA SER A 142 0.12 39.09 -7.58
C SER A 142 0.21 40.38 -6.77
N MET A 143 -0.68 40.58 -5.79
CA MET A 143 -0.61 41.72 -4.88
C MET A 143 0.68 41.68 -4.05
N ALA A 144 1.02 40.51 -3.49
CA ALA A 144 2.24 40.33 -2.70
C ALA A 144 3.51 40.60 -3.52
N THR A 145 3.55 40.13 -4.78
CA THR A 145 4.68 40.38 -5.68
C THR A 145 4.79 41.86 -6.07
N THR A 146 3.65 42.53 -6.30
CA THR A 146 3.63 43.97 -6.65
C THR A 146 4.12 44.86 -5.52
N VAL A 147 3.83 44.51 -4.26
CA VAL A 147 4.28 45.29 -3.09
C VAL A 147 5.78 45.08 -2.79
N THR A 148 6.36 43.96 -3.21
CA THR A 148 7.76 43.62 -2.91
C THR A 148 8.78 44.08 -3.96
N VAL A 149 8.34 44.52 -5.15
CA VAL A 149 9.23 45.10 -6.19
C VAL A 149 8.78 46.53 -6.49
N PRO A 150 9.48 47.57 -6.00
CA PRO A 150 9.11 48.97 -6.23
C PRO A 150 9.28 49.42 -7.68
#